data_AF-A0A2A9KMR8-F1
#
_entry.id   AF-A0A2A9KMR8-F1
#
_cell.length_a   1.000
_cell.length_b   1.000
_cell.length_c   1.000
_cell.angle_alpha   90.00
_cell.angle_beta   90.00
_cell.angle_gamma   90.00
#
_symmetry.space_group_name_H-M   'P 1'
#
loop_
_entity.id
_entity.type
_entity.pdbx_description
1 polymer ?
#
loop_
_entity_poly.entity_id
_entity_poly.type
_entity_poly.pdbx_seq_one_letter_code
_entity_poly.pdbx_strand_id
1 'polypeptide(L)'
;MDEIHKYEMKLRDDQWLQLEPFMIGKASDPGMCGRNNRLFMEAVLWIVANKGLWHRIPSEFGKWNATYMRFRRWTESNFWRFLAQSRIQDPDLLRMLAEIADYADLYTRRKEQRLLRRHHKKLYMGELLASKAV
;
A
#
# COMPACT_ATOMS: atom_id res chain seq x y z
N MET A 1 20.68 18.43 -9.08
CA MET A 1 19.61 18.69 -8.09
C MET A 1 18.35 18.50 -8.89
N ASP A 2 17.87 17.25 -8.95
CA ASP A 2 16.86 16.89 -9.94
C ASP A 2 15.48 17.23 -9.41
N GLU A 3 14.87 18.13 -10.18
CA GLU A 3 13.50 18.59 -10.17
C GLU A 3 12.49 17.57 -9.65
N ILE A 4 11.88 17.96 -8.53
CA ILE A 4 10.73 17.33 -7.90
C ILE A 4 9.48 17.70 -8.73
N HIS A 5 9.31 17.11 -9.91
CA HIS A 5 8.10 17.25 -10.73
C HIS A 5 7.21 16.00 -10.74
N LYS A 6 7.20 15.22 -9.65
CA LYS A 6 6.43 13.96 -9.56
C LYS A 6 5.15 14.08 -8.70
N TYR A 7 4.44 15.20 -8.85
CA TYR A 7 3.16 15.46 -8.19
C TYR A 7 1.92 15.17 -9.06
N GLU A 8 2.10 14.68 -10.29
CA GLU A 8 1.01 14.64 -11.29
C GLU A 8 0.46 13.23 -11.60
N MET A 9 0.59 12.24 -10.71
CA MET A 9 -0.12 10.96 -10.90
C MET A 9 -1.52 11.04 -10.30
N LYS A 10 -2.40 11.76 -10.99
CA LYS A 10 -3.84 11.74 -10.75
C LYS A 10 -4.50 10.75 -11.71
N LEU A 11 -5.46 9.96 -11.22
CA LEU A 11 -6.24 9.11 -12.11
C LEU A 11 -7.09 9.98 -13.02
N ARG A 12 -7.03 9.72 -14.32
CA ARG A 12 -8.00 10.31 -15.26
C ARG A 12 -9.39 9.73 -15.00
N ASP A 13 -10.43 10.44 -15.42
CA ASP A 13 -11.81 10.02 -15.18
C ASP A 13 -12.14 8.69 -15.88
N ASP A 14 -11.65 8.49 -17.10
CA ASP A 14 -11.80 7.24 -17.87
C ASP A 14 -11.10 6.05 -17.19
N GLN A 15 -9.91 6.28 -16.63
CA GLN A 15 -9.19 5.27 -15.83
C GLN A 15 -9.96 4.95 -14.53
N TRP A 16 -10.49 5.97 -13.86
CA TRP A 16 -11.29 5.77 -12.66
C TRP A 16 -12.55 4.94 -12.94
N LEU A 17 -13.27 5.21 -14.03
CA LEU A 17 -14.47 4.47 -14.41
C LEU A 17 -14.19 2.98 -14.69
N GLN A 18 -13.02 2.65 -15.22
CA GLN A 18 -12.61 1.25 -15.38
C GLN A 18 -12.26 0.59 -14.05
N LEU A 19 -11.67 1.34 -13.12
CA LEU A 19 -11.17 0.84 -11.84
C LEU A 19 -12.28 0.70 -10.77
N GLU A 20 -13.20 1.66 -10.72
CA GLU A 20 -14.26 1.78 -9.71
C GLU A 20 -15.09 0.50 -9.53
N PRO A 21 -15.48 -0.24 -10.60
CA PRO A 21 -16.21 -1.51 -10.48
C PRO A 21 -15.53 -2.52 -9.56
N PHE A 22 -14.19 -2.55 -9.52
CA PHE A 22 -13.42 -3.51 -8.73
C PHE A 22 -13.26 -3.12 -7.26
N MET A 23 -13.57 -1.88 -6.87
CA MET A 23 -13.32 -1.36 -5.52
C MET A 23 -14.17 -2.05 -4.45
N ILE A 24 -13.57 -2.34 -3.28
CA ILE A 24 -14.28 -2.82 -2.08
C ILE A 24 -14.46 -1.65 -1.10
N GLY A 25 -15.61 -1.59 -0.41
CA GLY A 25 -15.97 -0.52 0.53
C GLY A 25 -16.59 0.68 -0.19
N LYS A 26 -17.37 0.44 -1.24
CA LYS A 26 -18.18 1.46 -1.91
C LYS A 26 -19.26 1.97 -0.97
N ALA A 27 -19.86 3.12 -1.30
CA ALA A 27 -21.02 3.63 -0.55
C ALA A 27 -22.18 2.63 -0.48
N SER A 28 -22.27 1.73 -1.46
CA SER A 28 -23.25 0.64 -1.55
C SER A 28 -22.93 -0.59 -0.69
N ASP A 29 -21.73 -0.70 -0.13
CA ASP A 29 -21.30 -1.91 0.58
C ASP A 29 -21.75 -1.86 2.06
N PRO A 30 -22.30 -2.95 2.63
CA PRO A 30 -22.65 -3.01 4.04
C PRO A 30 -21.42 -2.86 4.95
N GLY A 31 -21.45 -1.89 5.86
CA GLY A 31 -20.36 -1.62 6.80
C GLY A 31 -19.44 -0.49 6.34
N MET A 32 -19.47 0.61 7.09
CA MET A 32 -18.59 1.78 7.03
C MET A 32 -18.37 2.33 5.60
N CYS A 33 -19.26 3.23 5.16
CA CYS A 33 -19.16 3.94 3.88
C CYS A 33 -17.73 4.47 3.69
N GLY A 34 -17.02 3.92 2.71
CA GLY A 34 -15.63 4.25 2.46
C GLY A 34 -15.48 5.72 2.11
N ARG A 35 -14.59 6.40 2.85
CA ARG A 35 -13.96 7.65 2.39
C ARG A 35 -13.55 7.51 0.92
N ASN A 36 -13.83 8.54 0.13
CA ASN A 36 -13.59 8.67 -1.31
C ASN A 36 -12.51 7.69 -1.83
N ASN A 37 -12.95 6.61 -2.51
CA ASN A 37 -12.07 5.54 -2.98
C ASN A 37 -11.07 6.02 -4.03
N ARG A 38 -11.47 7.00 -4.85
CA ARG A 38 -10.59 7.62 -5.83
C ARG A 38 -9.46 8.36 -5.13
N LEU A 39 -9.79 9.19 -4.16
CA LEU A 39 -8.81 9.91 -3.36
C LEU A 39 -7.84 8.96 -2.65
N PHE A 40 -8.33 7.82 -2.16
CA PHE A 40 -7.48 6.78 -1.59
C PHE A 40 -6.53 6.16 -2.64
N MET A 41 -7.01 5.84 -3.85
CA MET A 41 -6.16 5.31 -4.91
C MET A 41 -5.09 6.31 -5.35
N GLU A 42 -5.47 7.57 -5.53
CA GLU A 42 -4.53 8.66 -5.87
C GLU A 42 -3.48 8.86 -4.75
N ALA A 43 -3.88 8.74 -3.48
CA ALA A 43 -2.98 8.77 -2.34
C ALA A 43 -1.92 7.65 -2.39
N VAL A 44 -2.33 6.43 -2.74
CA VAL A 44 -1.43 5.28 -2.87
C VAL A 44 -0.49 5.45 -4.06
N LEU A 45 -1.00 5.92 -5.21
CA LEU A 45 -0.18 6.23 -6.38
C LEU A 45 0.88 7.27 -6.07
N TRP A 46 0.53 8.32 -5.35
CA TRP A 46 1.49 9.33 -4.91
C TRP A 46 2.63 8.72 -4.09
N ILE A 47 2.32 7.82 -3.14
CA ILE A 47 3.32 7.14 -2.32
C ILE A 47 4.25 6.27 -3.16
N VAL A 48 3.70 5.48 -4.09
CA VAL A 48 4.48 4.56 -4.94
C VAL A 48 5.36 5.34 -5.91
N ALA A 49 4.81 6.36 -6.57
CA ALA A 49 5.51 7.20 -7.53
C ALA A 49 6.71 7.93 -6.90
N ASN A 50 6.51 8.47 -5.69
CA ASN A 50 7.52 9.26 -4.97
C ASN A 50 8.42 8.40 -4.07
N LYS A 51 8.16 7.09 -3.96
CA LYS A 51 8.74 6.22 -2.92
C LYS A 51 8.64 6.87 -1.54
N GLY A 52 7.55 7.58 -1.31
CA GLY A 52 7.35 8.49 -0.20
C GLY A 52 7.14 7.76 1.13
N LEU A 53 7.40 8.47 2.22
CA LEU A 53 7.05 7.98 3.55
C LEU A 53 5.56 8.27 3.80
N TRP A 54 4.83 7.28 4.31
CA TRP A 54 3.39 7.42 4.57
C TRP A 54 3.02 8.68 5.38
N HIS A 55 3.83 9.06 6.37
CA HIS A 55 3.58 10.26 7.20
C HIS A 55 3.77 11.60 6.45
N ARG A 56 4.36 11.59 5.26
CA ARG A 56 4.59 12.78 4.43
C ARG A 56 3.54 12.97 3.33
N ILE A 57 2.52 12.13 3.31
CA ILE A 57 1.46 12.27 2.33
C ILE A 57 0.76 13.64 2.48
N PRO A 58 0.46 14.35 1.38
CA PRO A 58 -0.28 15.59 1.43
C PRO A 58 -1.61 15.46 2.19
N SER A 59 -1.98 16.50 2.94
CA SER A 59 -3.19 16.50 3.78
C SER A 59 -4.49 16.40 2.99
N GLU A 60 -4.47 16.77 1.70
CA GLU A 60 -5.58 16.61 0.75
C GLU A 60 -6.02 15.16 0.57
N PHE A 61 -5.10 14.20 0.74
CA PHE A 61 -5.41 12.76 0.71
C PHE A 61 -5.99 12.24 2.04
N GLY A 62 -6.16 13.13 3.01
CA GLY A 62 -6.68 12.83 4.34
C GLY A 62 -5.60 12.37 5.33
N LYS A 63 -6.05 11.78 6.44
CA LYS A 63 -5.16 11.38 7.55
C LYS A 63 -4.28 10.20 7.12
N TRP A 64 -2.97 10.42 7.09
CA TRP A 64 -1.98 9.41 6.68
C TRP A 64 -2.17 8.04 7.34
N ASN A 65 -2.46 8.00 8.65
CA ASN A 65 -2.60 6.75 9.38
C ASN A 65 -3.81 5.95 8.91
N ALA A 66 -4.92 6.62 8.57
CA ALA A 66 -6.11 5.93 8.06
C ALA A 66 -5.87 5.37 6.66
N THR A 67 -5.25 6.16 5.77
CA THR A 67 -4.86 5.73 4.42
C THR A 67 -3.91 4.55 4.47
N TYR A 68 -2.87 4.63 5.32
CA TYR A 68 -1.92 3.55 5.53
C TYR A 68 -2.58 2.27 6.07
N MET A 69 -3.46 2.38 7.07
CA MET A 69 -4.15 1.20 7.63
C MET A 69 -5.06 0.54 6.59
N ARG A 70 -5.72 1.32 5.72
CA ARG A 70 -6.50 0.78 4.61
C ARG A 70 -5.60 0.07 3.59
N PHE A 71 -4.50 0.71 3.17
CA PHE A 71 -3.50 0.10 2.30
C PHE A 71 -3.01 -1.24 2.86
N ARG A 72 -2.64 -1.25 4.15
CA ARG A 72 -2.18 -2.46 4.85
C ARG A 72 -3.22 -3.58 4.81
N ARG A 73 -4.49 -3.28 5.09
CA ARG A 73 -5.57 -4.29 5.04
C ARG A 73 -5.70 -4.89 3.64
N TRP A 74 -5.65 -4.05 2.61
CA TRP A 74 -5.72 -4.49 1.22
C TRP A 74 -4.52 -5.37 0.84
N THR A 75 -3.32 -4.99 1.29
CA THR A 75 -2.10 -5.81 1.15
C THR A 75 -2.26 -7.16 1.83
N GLU A 76 -2.73 -7.20 3.07
CA GLU A 76 -2.92 -8.45 3.83
C GLU A 76 -3.99 -9.36 3.19
N SER A 77 -4.94 -8.79 2.44
CA SER A 77 -5.96 -9.53 1.67
C SER A 77 -5.56 -9.88 0.22
N ASN A 78 -4.32 -9.63 -0.21
CA ASN A 78 -3.86 -9.79 -1.60
C ASN A 78 -4.62 -8.98 -2.67
N PHE A 79 -5.38 -7.96 -2.25
CA PHE A 79 -6.27 -7.23 -3.15
C PHE A 79 -5.53 -6.42 -4.23
N TRP A 80 -4.32 -5.94 -3.95
CA TRP A 80 -3.50 -5.22 -4.94
C TRP A 80 -3.11 -6.10 -6.14
N ARG A 81 -2.79 -7.37 -5.90
CA ARG A 81 -2.49 -8.32 -6.99
C ARG A 81 -3.74 -8.63 -7.81
N PHE A 82 -4.89 -8.78 -7.14
CA PHE A 82 -6.17 -8.94 -7.82
C PHE A 82 -6.45 -7.77 -8.78
N LEU A 83 -6.24 -6.52 -8.33
CA LEU A 83 -6.40 -5.35 -9.19
C LEU A 83 -5.41 -5.35 -10.37
N ALA A 84 -4.13 -5.67 -10.13
CA ALA A 84 -3.12 -5.73 -11.18
C ALA A 84 -3.40 -6.83 -12.25
N GLN A 85 -4.18 -7.84 -11.91
CA GLN A 85 -4.59 -8.94 -12.80
C GLN A 85 -6.02 -8.78 -13.35
N SER A 86 -6.65 -7.62 -13.10
CA SER A 86 -8.01 -7.35 -13.55
C SER A 86 -8.08 -7.16 -15.07
N ARG A 87 -9.29 -7.23 -15.63
CA ARG A 87 -9.54 -7.07 -17.08
C ARG A 87 -9.62 -5.60 -17.52
N ILE A 88 -8.87 -4.72 -16.85
CA ILE A 88 -8.76 -3.30 -17.23
C ILE A 88 -8.07 -3.21 -18.59
N GLN A 89 -8.57 -2.34 -19.47
CA GLN A 89 -8.06 -2.22 -20.84
C GLN A 89 -6.98 -1.14 -20.97
N ASP A 90 -6.99 -0.14 -20.08
CA ASP A 90 -5.99 0.93 -20.09
C ASP A 90 -4.62 0.41 -19.62
N PRO A 91 -3.58 0.41 -20.48
CA PRO A 91 -2.28 -0.17 -20.15
C PRO A 91 -1.52 0.66 -19.11
N ASP A 92 -1.70 1.98 -19.08
CA ASP A 92 -1.07 2.83 -18.07
C ASP A 92 -1.64 2.58 -16.68
N LEU A 93 -2.96 2.36 -16.59
CA LEU A 93 -3.64 1.99 -15.36
C LEU A 93 -3.17 0.63 -14.87
N LEU A 94 -3.07 -0.37 -15.75
CA LEU A 94 -2.51 -1.68 -15.37
C LEU A 94 -1.07 -1.57 -14.86
N ARG A 95 -0.23 -0.77 -15.53
CA ARG A 95 1.15 -0.50 -15.08
C ARG A 95 1.18 0.13 -13.68
N MET A 96 0.34 1.15 -13.45
CA MET A 96 0.21 1.79 -12.15
C MET A 96 -0.23 0.81 -11.06
N LEU A 97 -1.20 -0.06 -11.34
CA LEU A 97 -1.66 -1.09 -10.40
C LEU A 97 -0.59 -2.15 -10.11
N ALA A 98 0.19 -2.54 -11.13
CA ALA A 98 1.32 -3.46 -10.96
C ALA A 98 2.40 -2.85 -10.06
N GLU A 99 2.75 -1.57 -10.25
CA GLU A 99 3.69 -0.86 -9.38
C GLU A 99 3.21 -0.82 -7.91
N ILE A 100 1.91 -0.65 -7.69
CA ILE A 100 1.32 -0.73 -6.34
C ILE A 100 1.44 -2.14 -5.76
N ALA A 101 1.16 -3.18 -6.56
CA ALA A 101 1.27 -4.57 -6.12
C ALA A 101 2.71 -4.92 -5.72
N ASP A 102 3.70 -4.52 -6.52
CA ASP A 102 5.12 -4.72 -6.22
C ASP A 102 5.54 -3.99 -4.93
N TYR A 103 5.05 -2.76 -4.74
CA TYR A 103 5.29 -2.00 -3.52
C TYR A 103 4.68 -2.69 -2.30
N ALA A 104 3.46 -3.22 -2.42
CA ALA A 104 2.79 -3.97 -1.37
C ALA A 104 3.54 -5.25 -0.99
N ASP A 105 4.07 -5.97 -1.98
CA ASP A 105 4.88 -7.17 -1.77
C ASP A 105 6.20 -6.86 -1.05
N LEU A 106 6.89 -5.80 -1.46
CA LEU A 106 8.09 -5.33 -0.79
C LEU A 106 7.80 -4.94 0.67
N TYR A 107 6.66 -4.30 0.92
CA TYR A 107 6.23 -3.94 2.25
C TYR A 107 6.01 -5.18 3.14
N THR A 108 5.31 -6.21 2.62
CA THR A 108 5.10 -7.49 3.32
C THR A 108 6.44 -8.16 3.67
N ARG A 109 7.34 -8.29 2.69
CA ARG A 109 8.69 -8.87 2.91
C ARG A 109 9.47 -8.14 4.00
N ARG A 110 9.47 -6.80 3.99
CA ARG A 110 10.17 -5.99 5.00
C ARG A 110 9.56 -6.18 6.39
N LYS A 111 8.23 -6.28 6.50
CA LYS A 111 7.53 -6.55 7.76
C LYS A 111 7.93 -7.92 8.31
N GLU A 112 7.90 -8.96 7.47
CA GLU A 112 8.31 -10.32 7.83
C GLU A 112 9.77 -10.39 8.24
N GLN A 113 10.68 -9.79 7.47
CA GLN A 113 12.10 -9.72 7.82
C GLN A 113 12.34 -9.05 9.18
N ARG A 114 11.61 -7.98 9.51
CA ARG A 114 11.72 -7.32 10.82
C ARG A 114 11.24 -8.23 11.95
N LEU A 115 10.16 -8.98 11.73
CA LEU A 115 9.65 -9.95 12.71
C LEU A 115 10.64 -11.09 12.92
N LEU A 116 11.18 -11.66 11.83
CA LEU A 116 12.21 -12.70 11.87
C LEU A 116 13.47 -12.22 12.58
N ARG A 117 13.98 -11.02 12.27
CA ARG A 117 15.14 -10.44 12.96
C ARG A 117 14.90 -10.26 14.46
N ARG A 118 13.72 -9.79 14.85
CA ARG A 118 13.35 -9.66 16.27
C ARG A 118 13.29 -11.03 16.96
N HIS A 119 12.73 -12.03 16.29
CA HIS A 119 12.64 -13.40 16.78
C HIS A 119 14.04 -14.02 16.95
N HIS A 120 14.89 -13.97 15.91
CA HIS A 120 16.27 -14.45 15.96
C HIS A 120 17.08 -13.74 17.05
N LYS A 121 16.94 -12.42 17.20
CA LYS A 121 17.60 -11.68 18.28
C LYS A 121 17.16 -12.19 19.66
N LYS A 122 15.88 -12.53 19.83
CA LYS A 122 15.35 -13.07 21.09
C LYS A 122 15.90 -14.46 21.40
N LEU A 123 15.96 -15.35 20.40
CA LEU A 123 16.55 -16.68 20.53
C LEU A 123 18.04 -16.61 20.92
N TYR A 124 18.83 -15.86 20.15
CA TYR A 124 20.26 -15.67 20.42
C TYR A 124 20.52 -15.11 21.83
N MET A 125 19.75 -14.11 22.27
CA MET A 125 19.90 -13.54 23.61
C MET A 125 19.51 -14.54 24.70
N GLY A 126 18.52 -15.41 24.46
CA GLY A 126 18.14 -16.48 25.38
C GLY A 126 19.22 -17.55 25.53
N GLU A 127 19.78 -18.02 24.41
CA GLU A 127 20.89 -18.98 24.39
C GLU A 127 22.14 -18.43 25.08
N LEU A 128 22.49 -17.17 24.82
CA LEU A 128 23.63 -16.51 25.45
C LEU A 128 23.48 -16.39 26.97
N LEU A 129 22.27 -16.11 27.46
CA LEU A 129 21.99 -16.04 28.89
C LEU A 129 22.01 -17.44 29.55
N ALA A 130 21.48 -18.46 28.87
CA ALA A 130 21.52 -19.84 29.34
C ALA A 130 22.96 -20.39 29.41
N SER A 131 23.80 -20.07 28.42
CA SER A 131 25.21 -20.48 28.39
C SER A 131 26.09 -19.81 29.44
N LYS A 132 25.68 -18.67 30.01
CA LYS A 132 26.40 -17.98 31.10
C LYS A 132 25.96 -18.41 32.50
N ALA A 133 24.86 -19.16 32.59
CA ALA A 133 24.31 -19.65 33.85
C ALA A 133 24.80 -21.06 34.23
N VAL A 134 25.67 -21.64 33.40
CA VAL A 134 26.38 -22.92 33.60
C VAL A 134 27.84 -22.60 33.91
#